data_AF-A0A7K2NQL3-F1
#
_entry.id   AF-A0A7K2NQL3-F1
#
_cell.length_a   1.000
_cell.length_b   1.000
_cell.length_c   1.000
_cell.angle_alpha   90.00
_cell.angle_beta   90.00
_cell.angle_gamma   90.00
#
_symmetry.space_group_name_H-M   'P 1'
#
loop_
_entity.id
_entity.type
_entity.pdbx_description
1 polymer ?
#
loop_
_entity_poly.entity_id
_entity_poly.type
_entity_poly.pdbx_seq_one_letter_code
_entity_poly.pdbx_strand_id
1 'polypeptide(L)'
;TARLRHALDGPDAVVRGYAALALGSRGVGEAVPTLIGMVVAGRNDTDAADALSVLASDTATADRIAAGLVGRLADATTDAAARGRLTQALAGIPGPRASGALAELSRDEDRAVALTATYLLRLREEP
;
A
#
# COMPACT_ATOMS: atom_id res chain seq x y z
N THR A 1 -17.51 -14.62 -4.01
CA THR A 1 -16.32 -14.32 -3.18
C THR A 1 -16.27 -15.08 -1.86
N ALA A 2 -17.31 -15.81 -1.42
CA ALA A 2 -17.35 -16.48 -0.10
C ALA A 2 -16.13 -17.39 0.20
N ARG A 3 -15.72 -18.24 -0.75
CA ARG A 3 -14.52 -19.10 -0.59
C ARG A 3 -13.23 -18.29 -0.44
N LEU A 4 -13.12 -17.15 -1.13
CA LEU A 4 -11.95 -16.28 -1.02
C LEU A 4 -11.91 -15.57 0.33
N ARG A 5 -13.06 -15.15 0.87
CA ARG A 5 -13.14 -14.58 2.23
C ARG A 5 -12.71 -15.60 3.28
N HIS A 6 -13.22 -16.83 3.17
CA HIS A 6 -12.79 -17.91 4.06
C HIS A 6 -11.27 -18.17 3.98
N ALA A 7 -10.70 -18.15 2.78
CA ALA A 7 -9.26 -18.28 2.58
C ALA A 7 -8.46 -17.08 3.14
N LEU A 8 -9.05 -15.88 3.16
CA LEU A 8 -8.45 -14.68 3.76
C LEU A 8 -8.33 -14.82 5.28
N ASP A 9 -9.28 -15.50 5.93
CA ASP A 9 -9.26 -15.78 7.37
C ASP A 9 -8.45 -17.05 7.72
N GLY A 10 -7.93 -17.74 6.70
CA GLY A 10 -7.17 -18.98 6.86
C GLY A 10 -5.79 -18.76 7.47
N PRO A 11 -5.21 -19.79 8.12
CA PRO A 11 -3.91 -19.68 8.80
C PRO A 11 -2.73 -19.56 7.83
N ASP A 12 -2.83 -20.18 6.65
CA ASP A 12 -1.76 -20.22 5.65
C ASP A 12 -1.55 -18.84 5.00
N ALA A 13 -0.35 -18.27 5.20
CA ALA A 13 0.00 -16.93 4.74
C ALA A 13 0.17 -16.79 3.22
N VAL A 14 0.38 -17.90 2.51
CA VAL A 14 0.47 -17.93 1.04
C VAL A 14 -0.94 -17.95 0.46
N VAL A 15 -1.80 -18.86 0.94
CA VAL A 15 -3.21 -18.96 0.53
C VAL A 15 -3.94 -17.64 0.83
N ARG A 16 -3.74 -17.09 2.03
CA ARG A 16 -4.31 -15.79 2.43
C ARG A 16 -3.85 -14.66 1.52
N GLY A 17 -2.59 -14.66 1.09
CA GLY A 17 -2.05 -13.67 0.16
C GLY A 17 -2.73 -13.74 -1.22
N TYR A 18 -2.84 -14.93 -1.81
CA TYR A 18 -3.55 -15.09 -3.07
C TYR A 18 -5.05 -14.75 -2.98
N ALA A 19 -5.68 -15.10 -1.86
CA ALA A 19 -7.06 -14.70 -1.60
C ALA A 19 -7.20 -13.17 -1.54
N ALA A 20 -6.27 -12.48 -0.87
CA ALA A 20 -6.26 -11.02 -0.79
C ALA A 20 -6.08 -10.36 -2.17
N LEU A 21 -5.16 -10.84 -3.01
CA LEU A 21 -4.99 -10.32 -4.37
C LEU A 21 -6.26 -10.51 -5.22
N ALA A 22 -6.86 -11.70 -5.15
CA ALA A 22 -8.10 -12.00 -5.85
C ALA A 22 -9.29 -11.16 -5.35
N LEU A 23 -9.37 -10.87 -4.05
CA LEU A 23 -10.40 -10.02 -3.47
C LEU A 23 -10.19 -8.54 -3.81
N GLY A 24 -8.95 -8.05 -3.71
CA GLY A 24 -8.60 -6.65 -3.96
C GLY A 24 -8.86 -6.23 -5.41
N SER A 25 -8.45 -7.05 -6.37
CA SER A 25 -8.77 -6.88 -7.80
C SER A 25 -10.27 -6.84 -8.11
N ARG A 26 -11.12 -7.31 -7.18
CA ARG A 26 -12.59 -7.29 -7.28
C ARG A 26 -13.23 -6.20 -6.44
N GLY A 27 -12.45 -5.27 -5.89
CA GLY A 27 -12.98 -4.16 -5.09
C GLY A 27 -13.37 -4.53 -3.66
N VAL A 28 -12.96 -5.69 -3.14
CA VAL A 28 -13.34 -6.13 -1.78
C VAL A 28 -12.36 -5.61 -0.74
N GLY A 29 -12.76 -4.56 -0.01
CA GLY A 29 -11.94 -3.84 0.97
C GLY A 29 -11.46 -4.64 2.18
N GLU A 30 -12.08 -5.79 2.49
CA GLU A 30 -11.61 -6.70 3.56
C GLU A 30 -10.16 -7.17 3.33
N ALA A 31 -9.68 -7.17 2.07
CA ALA A 31 -8.32 -7.57 1.73
C ALA A 31 -7.23 -6.55 2.13
N VAL A 32 -7.60 -5.29 2.41
CA VAL A 32 -6.64 -4.17 2.60
C VAL A 32 -5.55 -4.49 3.65
N PRO A 33 -5.86 -4.98 4.86
CA PRO A 33 -4.82 -5.24 5.86
C PRO A 33 -3.80 -6.28 5.39
N THR A 34 -4.25 -7.34 4.71
CA THR A 34 -3.37 -8.38 4.18
C THR A 34 -2.50 -7.84 3.04
N LEU A 35 -3.06 -7.03 2.14
CA LEU A 35 -2.31 -6.41 1.04
C LEU A 35 -1.22 -5.46 1.57
N ILE A 36 -1.53 -4.62 2.56
CA ILE A 36 -0.52 -3.78 3.23
C ILE A 36 0.57 -4.64 3.88
N GLY A 37 0.18 -5.73 4.56
CA GLY A 37 1.14 -6.68 5.14
C GLY A 37 2.06 -7.32 4.09
N MET A 38 1.54 -7.60 2.90
CA MET A 38 2.30 -8.12 1.76
C MET A 38 3.30 -7.09 1.23
N VAL A 39 2.90 -5.82 1.09
CA VAL A 39 3.79 -4.72 0.71
C VAL A 39 4.94 -4.59 1.70
N VAL A 40 4.67 -4.64 3.01
CA VAL A 40 5.72 -4.55 4.05
C VAL A 40 6.60 -5.79 4.09
N ALA A 41 6.05 -6.99 3.86
CA ALA A 41 6.81 -8.23 3.87
C ALA A 41 7.59 -8.51 2.57
N GLY A 42 7.22 -7.88 1.46
CA GLY A 42 7.96 -7.95 0.19
C GLY A 42 7.55 -9.17 -0.62
N ARG A 43 6.32 -9.63 -0.38
CA ARG A 43 5.76 -10.83 -0.97
C ARG A 43 4.64 -10.41 -1.91
N ASN A 44 4.87 -10.52 -3.22
CA ASN A 44 3.96 -10.01 -4.25
C ASN A 44 3.57 -8.53 -3.97
N ASP A 45 4.54 -7.73 -3.54
CA ASP A 45 4.35 -6.35 -3.11
C ASP A 45 3.87 -5.44 -4.24
N THR A 46 4.37 -5.64 -5.47
CA THR A 46 3.86 -4.95 -6.66
C THR A 46 2.38 -5.28 -6.92
N ASP A 47 2.02 -6.57 -6.97
CA ASP A 47 0.62 -6.98 -7.17
C ASP A 47 -0.30 -6.48 -6.04
N ALA A 48 0.23 -6.44 -4.81
CA ALA A 48 -0.49 -5.92 -3.66
C ALA A 48 -0.71 -4.40 -3.76
N ALA A 49 0.30 -3.64 -4.19
CA ALA A 49 0.19 -2.21 -4.44
C ALA A 49 -0.82 -1.90 -5.57
N ASP A 50 -0.82 -2.68 -6.65
CA ASP A 50 -1.79 -2.55 -7.74
C ASP A 50 -3.21 -2.84 -7.25
N ALA A 51 -3.39 -3.92 -6.47
CA ALA A 51 -4.69 -4.24 -5.87
C ALA A 51 -5.19 -3.15 -4.91
N LEU A 52 -4.30 -2.54 -4.13
CA LEU A 52 -4.64 -1.39 -3.28
C LEU A 52 -5.06 -0.17 -4.11
N SER A 53 -4.41 0.07 -5.25
CA SER A 53 -4.76 1.15 -6.18
C SER A 53 -6.16 0.95 -6.78
N VAL A 54 -6.50 -0.29 -7.15
CA VAL A 54 -7.86 -0.65 -7.60
C VAL A 54 -8.90 -0.41 -6.51
N LEU A 55 -8.57 -0.74 -5.25
CA LEU A 55 -9.46 -0.54 -4.10
C LEU A 55 -9.65 0.93 -3.75
N ALA A 56 -8.69 1.80 -4.09
CA ALA A 56 -8.74 3.23 -3.82
C ALA A 56 -9.63 4.01 -4.82
N SER A 57 -10.79 3.44 -5.18
CA SER A 57 -11.70 3.94 -6.22
C SER A 57 -12.55 5.13 -5.79
N ASP A 58 -12.76 5.31 -4.49
CA ASP A 58 -13.44 6.46 -3.90
C ASP A 58 -12.58 7.15 -2.84
N THR A 59 -12.85 8.44 -2.60
CA THR A 59 -12.06 9.26 -1.68
C THR A 59 -11.98 8.68 -0.26
N ALA A 60 -13.08 8.12 0.27
CA ALA A 60 -13.09 7.60 1.64
C ALA A 60 -12.33 6.27 1.75
N THR A 61 -12.35 5.44 0.72
CA THR A 61 -11.56 4.20 0.69
C THR A 61 -10.08 4.49 0.45
N ALA A 62 -9.75 5.38 -0.48
CA ALA A 62 -8.39 5.85 -0.72
C ALA A 62 -7.76 6.43 0.56
N ASP A 63 -8.51 7.26 1.29
CA ASP A 63 -8.06 7.87 2.54
C ASP A 63 -7.77 6.83 3.63
N ARG A 64 -8.62 5.80 3.76
CA ARG A 64 -8.40 4.68 4.69
C ARG A 64 -7.19 3.83 4.32
N ILE A 65 -6.98 3.56 3.04
CA ILE A 65 -5.80 2.81 2.56
C ILE A 65 -4.53 3.62 2.84
N ALA A 66 -4.53 4.93 2.51
CA ALA A 66 -3.42 5.82 2.80
C ALA A 66 -3.11 5.87 4.30
N ALA A 67 -4.13 5.91 5.17
CA ALA A 67 -3.95 5.86 6.62
C ALA A 67 -3.29 4.55 7.08
N GLY A 68 -3.68 3.41 6.50
CA GLY A 68 -3.05 2.12 6.78
C GLY A 68 -1.57 2.07 6.38
N LEU A 69 -1.24 2.59 5.19
CA LEU A 69 0.15 2.67 4.71
C LEU A 69 1.01 3.58 5.60
N VAL A 70 0.49 4.77 5.94
CA VAL A 70 1.16 5.73 6.85
C VAL A 70 1.35 5.13 8.23
N GLY A 71 0.37 4.38 8.75
CA GLY A 71 0.50 3.67 10.02
C GLY A 71 1.67 2.68 10.04
N ARG A 72 1.99 2.04 8.90
CA ARG A 72 3.19 1.18 8.79
C ARG A 72 4.47 1.99 8.67
N LEU A 73 4.46 3.13 7.99
CA LEU A 73 5.62 4.02 7.92
C LEU A 73 6.01 4.59 9.31
N ALA A 74 5.04 4.84 10.17
CA ALA A 74 5.26 5.33 11.54
C ALA A 74 5.77 4.26 12.52
N ASP A 75 5.75 2.98 12.13
CA ASP A 75 6.27 1.89 12.95
C ASP A 75 7.80 1.90 12.93
N ALA A 76 8.42 2.03 14.12
CA ALA A 76 9.87 2.08 14.27
C ALA A 76 10.60 0.83 13.77
N THR A 77 9.88 -0.29 13.58
CA THR A 77 10.44 -1.54 13.04
C THR A 77 10.45 -1.59 11.50
N THR A 78 9.86 -0.60 10.83
CA THR A 78 9.82 -0.53 9.36
C THR A 78 11.17 -0.12 8.79
N ASP A 79 11.90 -1.09 8.26
CA ASP A 79 13.19 -0.89 7.61
C ASP A 79 13.10 -0.07 6.31
N ALA A 80 14.24 0.42 5.83
CA ALA A 80 14.32 1.24 4.62
C ALA A 80 13.75 0.54 3.37
N ALA A 81 13.93 -0.78 3.25
CA ALA A 81 13.39 -1.54 2.12
C ALA A 81 11.85 -1.59 2.16
N ALA A 82 11.25 -1.73 3.34
CA ALA A 82 9.81 -1.65 3.54
C ALA A 82 9.29 -0.23 3.33
N ARG A 83 10.00 0.80 3.81
CA ARG A 83 9.65 2.20 3.52
C ARG A 83 9.66 2.50 2.02
N GLY A 84 10.65 1.98 1.28
CA GLY A 84 10.70 2.09 -0.17
C GLY A 84 9.48 1.46 -0.86
N ARG A 85 9.08 0.26 -0.45
CA ARG A 85 7.89 -0.42 -1.00
C ARG A 85 6.58 0.29 -0.63
N LEU A 86 6.46 0.78 0.60
CA LEU A 86 5.32 1.60 1.03
C LEU A 86 5.24 2.93 0.26
N THR A 87 6.39 3.54 -0.03
CA THR A 87 6.49 4.76 -0.86
C THR A 87 5.97 4.50 -2.27
N GLN A 88 6.37 3.38 -2.88
CA GLN A 88 5.87 2.96 -4.19
C GLN A 88 4.36 2.67 -4.15
N ALA A 89 3.88 1.96 -3.13
CA ALA A 89 2.45 1.69 -2.99
C ALA A 89 1.62 2.97 -2.83
N LEU A 90 2.14 3.99 -2.14
CA LEU A 90 1.49 5.30 -2.03
C LEU A 90 1.31 5.98 -3.38
N ALA A 91 2.15 5.70 -4.39
CA ALA A 91 2.05 6.28 -5.73
C ALA A 91 0.65 6.10 -6.34
N GLY A 92 0.07 4.91 -6.19
CA GLY A 92 -1.23 4.55 -6.76
C GLY A 92 -2.43 4.95 -5.90
N ILE A 93 -2.22 5.54 -4.72
CA ILE A 93 -3.31 5.96 -3.82
C ILE A 93 -3.59 7.46 -3.99
N PRO A 94 -4.77 7.86 -4.49
CA PRO A 94 -5.11 9.26 -4.65
C PRO A 94 -5.37 9.96 -3.31
N GLY A 95 -5.31 11.29 -3.34
CA GLY A 95 -5.77 12.14 -2.23
C GLY A 95 -4.67 12.73 -1.35
N PRO A 96 -5.05 13.71 -0.52
CA PRO A 96 -4.11 14.57 0.19
C PRO A 96 -3.27 13.83 1.22
N ARG A 97 -3.79 12.78 1.87
CA ARG A 97 -3.02 11.98 2.83
C ARG A 97 -1.84 11.27 2.15
N ALA A 98 -2.05 10.68 0.98
CA ALA A 98 -0.98 10.03 0.24
C ALA A 98 0.08 11.04 -0.23
N SER A 99 -0.35 12.20 -0.72
CA SER A 99 0.58 13.27 -1.10
C SER A 99 1.35 13.83 0.10
N GLY A 100 0.70 14.01 1.24
CA GLY A 100 1.36 14.42 2.49
C GLY A 100 2.42 13.42 2.95
N ALA A 101 2.10 12.12 2.91
CA ALA A 101 3.04 11.06 3.24
C ALA A 101 4.26 11.05 2.29
N LEU A 102 4.05 11.20 0.98
CA LEU A 102 5.15 11.32 0.02
C LEU A 102 5.99 12.58 0.30
N ALA A 103 5.38 13.69 0.70
CA ALA A 103 6.10 14.92 1.08
C ALA A 103 6.99 14.72 2.31
N GLU A 104 6.53 13.95 3.31
CA GLU A 104 7.36 13.57 4.46
C GLU A 104 8.51 12.64 4.03
N LEU A 105 8.20 11.60 3.25
CA LEU A 105 9.17 10.63 2.74
C LEU A 105 10.23 11.26 1.82
N SER A 106 9.96 12.38 1.17
CA SER A 106 10.97 13.12 0.38
C SER A 106 12.18 13.57 1.22
N ARG A 107 12.05 13.55 2.55
CA ARG A 107 13.09 13.89 3.52
C ARG A 107 13.56 12.66 4.33
N ASP A 108 13.23 11.44 3.87
CA ASP A 108 13.68 10.21 4.53
C ASP A 108 15.22 10.16 4.61
N GLU A 109 15.73 9.60 5.70
CA GLU A 109 17.16 9.39 5.91
C GLU A 109 17.77 8.46 4.85
N ASP A 110 16.98 7.52 4.34
CA ASP A 110 17.37 6.65 3.24
C ASP A 110 17.20 7.41 1.92
N ARG A 111 18.32 7.64 1.26
CA ARG A 111 18.37 8.41 0.02
C ARG A 111 17.53 7.80 -1.10
N ALA A 112 17.42 6.47 -1.20
CA ALA A 112 16.64 5.83 -2.26
C ALA A 112 15.13 6.06 -2.03
N VAL A 113 14.69 6.00 -0.78
CA VAL A 113 13.31 6.35 -0.38
C VAL A 113 13.02 7.82 -0.71
N ALA A 114 13.88 8.74 -0.26
CA ALA A 114 13.72 10.18 -0.47
C ALA A 114 13.64 10.57 -1.96
N LEU A 115 14.52 10.00 -2.79
CA LEU A 115 14.50 10.25 -4.24
C LEU A 115 13.23 9.75 -4.90
N THR A 116 12.79 8.55 -4.51
CA THR A 116 11.55 7.96 -5.03
C THR A 116 10.35 8.82 -4.67
N ALA A 117 10.20 9.21 -3.41
CA ALA A 117 9.10 10.04 -2.95
C ALA A 117 9.08 11.42 -3.65
N THR A 118 10.24 12.05 -3.81
CA THR A 118 10.39 13.32 -4.54
C THR A 118 9.97 13.20 -6.01
N TYR A 119 10.28 12.08 -6.66
CA TYR A 119 9.86 11.82 -8.03
C TYR A 119 8.33 11.65 -8.13
N LEU A 120 7.75 10.85 -7.24
CA LEU A 120 6.31 10.59 -7.22
C LEU A 120 5.47 11.83 -6.90
N LEU A 121 5.96 12.73 -6.03
CA LEU A 121 5.31 14.02 -5.78
C LEU A 121 5.25 14.87 -7.04
N ARG A 122 6.36 14.97 -7.77
CA ARG A 122 6.42 15.76 -9.00
C ARG A 122 5.42 15.26 -10.04
N LEU A 123 5.32 13.93 -10.22
CA LEU A 123 4.32 13.33 -11.11
C LEU A 123 2.87 13.66 -10.72
N ARG A 124 2.59 13.97 -9.45
CA ARG A 124 1.25 14.35 -8.97
C ARG A 124 0.95 15.85 -9.10
N GLU A 125 1.99 16.67 -9.19
CA GLU A 125 1.88 18.12 -9.36
C GLU A 125 1.83 18.49 -10.86
N GLU A 126 2.19 17.57 -11.75
CA GLU A 126 2.04 17.72 -13.20
C GLU A 126 0.53 17.70 -13.59
N PRO A 127 0.07 18.68 -14.40
CA PRO A 127 -1.34 18.85 -14.77
C PRO A 127 -1.87 17.86 -15.81
#